data_AF-A0A1Q3DIB6-F1
#
_entry.id   AF-A0A1Q3DIB6-F1
#
_cell.length_a   1.000
_cell.length_b   1.000
_cell.length_c   1.000
_cell.angle_alpha   90.00
_cell.angle_beta   90.00
_cell.angle_gamma   90.00
#
_symmetry.space_group_name_H-M   'P 1'
#
loop_
_entity.id
_entity.type
_entity.pdbx_description
1 polymer ?
#
loop_
_entity_poly.entity_id
_entity_poly.type
_entity_poly.pdbx_seq_one_letter_code
_entity_poly.pdbx_strand_id
1 'polypeptide(L)'
;HTSVFIQKIITIAEWGQPPHHYKHFSSSFDIPVYNYFDYIQAWNQAFLFQNIEDRPSWFFCFDKTFNTKQTIPYWFIDWWTFYGSNQDILPPSTEEALFTFTNNTKETP
;
A
#
# COMPACT_ATOMS: atom_id res chain seq x y z
N HIS A 1 14.87 -2.51 -11.27
CA HIS A 1 13.52 -2.39 -10.70
C HIS A 1 13.64 -2.23 -9.21
N THR A 2 12.98 -1.22 -8.63
CA THR A 2 12.94 -1.04 -7.18
C THR A 2 11.60 -1.57 -6.69
N SER A 3 11.64 -2.55 -5.80
CA SER A 3 10.43 -3.14 -5.21
C SER A 3 10.21 -2.54 -3.82
N VAL A 4 8.96 -2.21 -3.52
CA VAL A 4 8.53 -1.74 -2.20
C VAL A 4 7.67 -2.82 -1.57
N PHE A 5 8.05 -3.22 -0.35
CA PHE A 5 7.31 -4.21 0.42
C PHE A 5 6.52 -3.50 1.52
N ILE A 6 5.19 -3.52 1.44
CA ILE A 6 4.34 -2.95 2.47
C ILE A 6 4.18 -3.98 3.58
N GLN A 7 4.63 -3.60 4.77
CA GLN A 7 4.58 -4.43 5.98
C GLN A 7 3.30 -4.19 6.78
N LYS A 8 2.84 -2.95 6.80
CA LYS A 8 1.69 -2.51 7.59
C LYS A 8 1.13 -1.20 7.04
N ILE A 9 -0.20 -1.05 7.04
CA ILE A 9 -0.87 0.23 6.77
C ILE A 9 -1.45 0.77 8.08
N ILE A 10 -0.94 1.89 8.58
CA ILE A 10 -1.36 2.39 9.90
C ILE A 10 -2.78 2.98 9.83
N THR A 11 -3.69 2.47 10.66
CA THR A 11 -5.03 3.05 10.84
C THR A 11 -5.02 4.26 11.81
N ILE A 12 -6.09 5.05 11.85
CA ILE A 12 -6.24 6.12 12.87
C ILE A 12 -6.17 5.54 14.30
N ALA A 13 -6.78 4.37 14.54
CA ALA A 13 -6.74 3.73 15.86
C ALA A 13 -5.31 3.32 16.25
N GLU A 14 -4.53 2.82 15.29
CA GLU A 14 -3.13 2.43 15.49
C GLU A 14 -2.17 3.62 15.50
N TRP A 15 -2.61 4.80 15.03
CA TRP A 15 -1.81 6.02 15.07
C TRP A 15 -1.47 6.42 16.51
N GLY A 16 -2.31 6.06 17.49
CA GLY A 16 -2.00 6.23 18.92
C GLY A 16 -2.05 7.66 19.44
N GLN A 17 -2.46 8.64 18.62
CA GLN A 17 -2.70 10.03 19.02
C GLN A 17 -3.78 10.68 18.13
N PRO A 18 -4.31 11.87 18.46
CA PRO A 18 -5.20 12.60 17.56
C PRO A 18 -4.54 12.83 16.18
N PRO A 19 -5.28 12.66 15.07
CA PRO A 19 -4.69 12.66 13.71
C PRO A 19 -4.07 14.00 13.30
N HIS A 20 -4.50 15.10 13.92
CA HIS A 20 -3.96 16.45 13.70
C HIS A 20 -2.75 16.77 14.59
N HIS A 21 -2.42 15.92 15.57
CA HIS A 21 -1.21 16.08 16.37
C HIS A 21 0.01 15.60 15.60
N TYR A 22 1.07 16.38 15.70
CA TYR A 22 2.36 16.07 15.08
C TYR A 22 3.12 14.99 15.85
N LYS A 23 3.86 14.16 15.12
CA LYS A 23 4.92 13.27 15.59
C LYS A 23 6.25 13.77 15.08
N HIS A 24 7.32 13.41 15.77
CA HIS A 24 8.68 13.60 15.28
C HIS A 24 9.17 12.35 14.54
N PHE A 25 9.94 12.55 13.49
CA PHE A 25 10.68 11.46 12.87
C PHE A 25 11.78 10.95 13.82
N SER A 26 12.13 9.67 13.69
CA SER A 26 13.28 9.09 14.41
C SER A 26 14.63 9.60 13.88
N SER A 27 14.65 10.08 12.64
CA SER A 27 15.82 10.66 11.96
C SER A 27 15.66 12.17 11.82
N SER A 28 16.78 12.88 11.67
CA SER A 28 16.78 14.32 11.42
C SER A 28 16.36 14.61 9.98
N PHE A 29 15.38 15.49 9.80
CA PHE A 29 14.89 16.01 8.52
C PHE A 29 14.69 17.53 8.62
N ASP A 30 14.69 18.23 7.47
CA ASP A 30 14.45 19.68 7.42
C ASP A 30 13.09 20.07 8.01
N ILE A 31 12.06 19.27 7.74
CA ILE A 31 10.76 19.33 8.40
C ILE A 31 10.71 18.16 9.39
N PRO A 32 10.89 18.41 10.70
CA PRO A 32 11.11 17.34 11.68
C PRO A 32 9.83 16.67 12.17
N VAL A 33 8.66 17.11 11.66
CA VAL A 33 7.35 16.72 12.16
C VAL A 33 6.38 16.34 11.06
N TYR A 34 5.45 15.46 11.38
CA TYR A 34 4.39 15.01 10.49
C TYR A 34 3.18 14.56 11.31
N ASN A 35 1.97 14.75 10.77
CA ASN A 35 0.74 14.24 11.36
C ASN A 35 0.18 13.06 10.53
N TYR A 36 -1.00 12.55 10.89
CA TYR A 36 -1.58 11.39 10.21
C TYR A 36 -1.98 11.71 8.76
N PHE A 37 -2.43 12.93 8.49
CA PHE A 37 -2.78 13.37 7.15
C PHE A 37 -1.55 13.56 6.26
N ASP A 38 -0.43 14.01 6.83
CA ASP A 38 0.86 14.05 6.13
C ASP A 38 1.32 12.64 5.76
N TYR A 39 1.14 11.66 6.66
CA TYR A 39 1.39 10.25 6.35
C TYR A 39 0.54 9.75 5.18
N ILE A 40 -0.77 10.04 5.16
CA ILE A 40 -1.64 9.69 4.02
C ILE A 40 -1.18 10.38 2.73
N GLN A 41 -0.88 11.69 2.80
CA GLN A 41 -0.42 12.45 1.64
C GLN A 41 0.92 11.94 1.11
N ALA A 42 1.81 11.48 1.98
CA ALA A 42 3.10 10.92 1.58
C ALA A 42 2.95 9.71 0.66
N TRP A 43 1.89 8.90 0.79
CA TRP A 43 1.59 7.85 -0.18
C TRP A 43 1.37 8.45 -1.58
N ASN A 44 0.57 9.49 -1.73
CA ASN A 44 0.41 10.12 -3.05
C ASN A 44 1.71 10.74 -3.56
N GLN A 45 2.43 11.48 -2.72
CA GLN A 45 3.61 12.24 -3.15
C GLN A 45 4.81 11.34 -3.48
N ALA A 46 5.07 10.30 -2.69
CA ALA A 46 6.18 9.38 -2.95
C ALA A 46 6.03 8.63 -4.27
N PHE A 47 4.79 8.41 -4.72
CA PHE A 47 4.48 7.54 -5.86
C PHE A 47 4.02 8.27 -7.12
N LEU A 48 3.76 9.58 -7.03
CA LEU A 48 3.66 10.48 -8.17
C LEU A 48 5.02 10.96 -8.70
N PHE A 49 6.13 10.57 -8.05
CA PHE A 49 7.46 10.90 -8.53
C PHE A 49 7.77 10.11 -9.81
N GLN A 50 7.68 10.77 -10.96
CA GLN A 50 8.22 10.27 -12.22
C GLN A 50 9.74 10.31 -12.15
N ASN A 51 10.40 9.16 -12.36
CA ASN A 51 11.84 9.17 -12.54
C ASN A 51 12.21 9.94 -13.83
N ILE A 52 13.45 10.42 -13.91
CA ILE A 52 13.97 11.22 -15.04
C ILE A 52 13.81 10.49 -16.40
N GLU A 53 13.66 9.16 -16.38
CA GLU A 53 13.56 8.31 -17.56
C GLU A 53 12.11 7.87 -17.89
N ASP A 54 11.11 8.42 -17.20
CA ASP A 54 9.68 8.11 -17.35
C ASP A 54 9.35 6.59 -17.29
N ARG A 55 10.17 5.81 -16.58
CA ARG A 55 9.97 4.36 -16.42
C ARG A 55 9.02 4.06 -15.25
N PRO A 56 8.22 2.97 -15.31
CA PRO A 56 7.45 2.51 -14.16
C PRO A 56 8.38 2.29 -12.97
N SER A 57 8.25 3.13 -11.96
CA SER A 57 9.31 3.35 -10.97
C SER A 57 9.24 2.40 -9.78
N TRP A 58 8.09 1.77 -9.53
CA TRP A 58 7.86 0.99 -8.31
C TRP A 58 6.96 -0.22 -8.56
N PHE A 59 7.36 -1.37 -8.04
CA PHE A 59 6.50 -2.56 -7.93
C PHE A 59 6.15 -2.78 -6.46
N PHE A 60 4.87 -2.73 -6.11
CA PHE A 60 4.40 -2.95 -4.75
C PHE A 60 4.08 -4.41 -4.51
N CYS A 61 4.64 -4.94 -3.43
CA CYS A 61 4.27 -6.23 -2.88
C CYS A 61 3.84 -6.04 -1.44
N PHE A 62 2.85 -6.80 -0.99
CA PHE A 62 2.68 -7.03 0.43
C PHE A 62 3.83 -7.93 0.90
N ASP A 63 4.44 -7.59 2.04
CA ASP A 63 5.45 -8.45 2.64
C ASP A 63 4.83 -9.84 2.94
N LYS A 64 5.63 -10.92 2.87
CA LYS A 64 5.16 -12.27 3.21
C LYS A 64 4.67 -12.36 4.65
N THR A 65 5.16 -11.50 5.53
CA THR A 65 4.73 -11.40 6.93
C THR A 65 3.59 -10.40 7.13
N PHE A 66 3.00 -9.88 6.05
CA PHE A 66 1.86 -8.96 6.15
C PHE A 66 0.70 -9.64 6.87
N ASN A 67 0.18 -8.97 7.90
CA ASN A 67 -0.95 -9.51 8.64
C ASN A 67 -2.23 -9.38 7.80
N THR A 68 -2.67 -10.49 7.20
CA THR A 68 -3.89 -10.56 6.38
C THR A 68 -5.18 -10.25 7.14
N LYS A 69 -5.13 -10.28 8.49
CA LYS A 69 -6.26 -9.91 9.35
C LYS A 69 -6.25 -8.44 9.76
N GLN A 70 -5.25 -7.66 9.34
CA GLN A 70 -5.19 -6.25 9.66
C GLN A 70 -6.39 -5.52 9.02
N THR A 71 -7.03 -4.63 9.77
CA THR A 71 -7.98 -3.68 9.18
C THR A 71 -7.25 -2.74 8.24
N ILE A 72 -7.70 -2.70 6.98
CA ILE A 72 -7.18 -1.78 5.97
C ILE A 72 -8.02 -0.51 5.98
N PRO A 73 -7.43 0.69 6.12
CA PRO A 73 -8.17 1.94 6.03
C PRO A 73 -8.81 2.16 4.66
N TYR A 74 -10.01 2.75 4.64
CA TYR A 74 -10.71 3.09 3.39
C TYR A 74 -9.87 3.97 2.45
N TRP A 75 -9.16 4.98 2.98
CA TRP A 75 -8.29 5.84 2.17
C TRP A 75 -7.23 5.04 1.39
N PHE A 76 -6.75 3.92 1.95
CA PHE A 76 -5.76 3.08 1.30
C PHE A 76 -6.40 2.19 0.22
N ILE A 77 -7.62 1.72 0.45
CA ILE A 77 -8.39 0.98 -0.56
C ILE A 77 -8.67 1.88 -1.77
N ASP A 78 -9.10 3.12 -1.51
CA ASP A 78 -9.32 4.10 -2.57
C ASP A 78 -8.01 4.36 -3.33
N TRP A 79 -6.92 4.62 -2.62
CA TRP A 79 -5.60 4.81 -3.21
C TRP A 79 -5.15 3.61 -4.07
N TRP A 80 -5.27 2.38 -3.53
CA TRP A 80 -4.89 1.15 -4.22
C TRP A 80 -5.74 0.89 -5.47
N THR A 81 -7.00 1.34 -5.48
CA THR A 81 -7.87 1.21 -6.66
C THR A 81 -7.38 2.05 -7.84
N PHE A 82 -6.76 3.22 -7.58
CA PHE A 82 -6.25 4.09 -8.65
C PHE A 82 -4.77 3.83 -9.00
N TYR A 83 -3.95 3.50 -8.01
CA TYR A 83 -2.48 3.43 -8.15
C TYR A 83 -1.89 2.04 -7.90
N GLY A 84 -2.69 1.09 -7.41
CA GLY A 84 -2.26 -0.28 -7.19
C GLY A 84 -2.02 -1.04 -8.49
N SER A 85 -1.54 -2.28 -8.37
CA SER A 85 -1.33 -3.14 -9.51
C SER A 85 -2.64 -3.42 -10.24
N ASN A 86 -2.67 -3.19 -11.56
CA ASN A 86 -3.78 -3.66 -12.40
C ASN A 86 -3.79 -5.20 -12.41
N GLN A 87 -4.97 -5.83 -12.36
CA GLN A 87 -5.09 -7.27 -12.51
C GLN A 87 -4.72 -7.73 -13.93
N ASP A 88 -4.90 -6.88 -14.94
CA ASP A 88 -4.58 -7.17 -16.35
C ASP A 88 -3.08 -7.39 -16.61
N ILE A 89 -2.20 -7.00 -15.66
CA ILE A 89 -0.75 -7.25 -15.79
C ILE A 89 -0.35 -8.65 -15.30
N LEU A 90 -1.29 -9.43 -14.74
CA LEU A 90 -1.02 -10.79 -14.34
C LEU A 90 -0.78 -11.66 -15.59
N PRO A 91 0.27 -12.50 -15.62
CA PRO A 91 0.42 -13.47 -16.69
C PRO A 91 -0.81 -14.39 -16.74
N PRO A 92 -1.27 -14.81 -17.94
CA PRO A 92 -2.46 -15.67 -18.08
C PRO A 92 -2.43 -16.92 -17.19
N SER A 93 -1.24 -17.51 -17.00
CA SER A 93 -1.05 -18.66 -16.11
C SER A 93 -1.36 -18.38 -14.64
N THR A 94 -1.15 -17.14 -14.17
CA THR A 94 -1.46 -16.73 -12.80
C THR A 94 -2.95 -16.44 -12.65
N GLU A 95 -3.58 -15.89 -13.69
CA GLU A 95 -5.03 -15.67 -13.75
C GLU A 95 -5.80 -17.00 -13.74
N GLU A 96 -5.41 -17.97 -14.57
CA GLU A 96 -5.99 -19.32 -14.59
C GLU A 96 -5.82 -20.03 -13.24
N ALA A 97 -4.66 -19.90 -12.60
CA ALA A 97 -4.41 -20.45 -11.27
C ALA A 97 -5.31 -19.79 -10.22
N LEU A 98 -5.48 -18.47 -10.26
CA LEU A 98 -6.36 -17.73 -9.36
C LEU A 98 -7.84 -18.09 -9.57
N PHE A 99 -8.27 -18.23 -10.82
CA PHE A 99 -9.63 -18.68 -11.17
C PHE A 99 -9.89 -20.09 -10.65
N THR A 100 -8.95 -21.01 -10.89
CA THR A 100 -9.01 -22.39 -10.39
C THR A 100 -9.07 -22.41 -8.86
N PHE A 101 -8.22 -21.66 -8.18
CA PHE A 101 -8.21 -21.56 -6.73
C PHE A 101 -9.55 -21.02 -6.19
N THR A 102 -10.04 -19.93 -6.77
CA THR A 102 -11.29 -19.27 -6.34
C THR A 102 -12.51 -20.17 -6.55
N ASN A 103 -12.57 -20.91 -7.65
CA ASN A 103 -13.68 -21.84 -7.92
C ASN A 103 -13.67 -23.06 -7.00
N ASN A 104 -12.50 -23.49 -6.52
CA ASN A 104 -12.37 -24.62 -5.61
C ASN A 104 -12.44 -24.22 -4.12
N THR A 105 -12.36 -22.92 -3.81
CA THR A 105 -12.45 -22.38 -2.43
C THR A 105 -13.75 -21.63 -2.14
N LYS A 106 -14.55 -21.31 -3.17
CA LYS A 106 -15.98 -21.08 -2.98
C LYS A 106 -16.58 -22.39 -2.50
N GLU A 107 -16.74 -22.52 -1.19
CA GLU A 107 -17.37 -23.71 -0.62
C GLU A 107 -18.77 -23.92 -1.23
N THR A 108 -18.93 -25.18 -1.62
CA THR A 108 -20.16 -25.97 -1.66
C THR A 108 -21.08 -25.57 -0.50
N PRO A 109 -22.39 -25.37 -0.75
CA PRO A 109 -23.34 -24.79 0.20
C PRO A 109 -23.45 -25.54 1.54
#